data_AF-A0A317MS96-F1
#
_entry.id   AF-A0A317MS96-F1
#
_cell.length_a   1.000
_cell.length_b   1.000
_cell.length_c   1.000
_cell.angle_alpha   90.00
_cell.angle_beta   90.00
_cell.angle_gamma   90.00
#
_symmetry.space_group_name_H-M   'P 1'
#
loop_
_entity.id
_entity.type
_entity.pdbx_description
1 polymer ?
#
loop_
_entity_poly.entity_id
_entity_poly.type
_entity_poly.pdbx_seq_one_letter_code
_entity_poly.pdbx_strand_id
1 'polypeptide(L)'
;MNPVIIAKYRQVPWVFAVYRDIALQTVYLLEPADLEFYFTKWEQKWHTDGGKDINNPKIPIKYVMAHGTMIHGTAPDLSIKRKKVVTNKRKAKTPPDAAGFEPDEV
;
A
#
# COMPACT_ATOMS: atom_id res chain seq x y z
N MET A 1 3.49 -6.82 -10.96
CA MET A 1 4.94 -6.72 -10.66
C MET A 1 5.61 -7.91 -11.30
N ASN A 2 6.62 -7.64 -12.13
CA ASN A 2 7.33 -8.63 -12.94
C ASN A 2 8.81 -8.19 -13.11
N PRO A 3 9.68 -9.05 -13.66
CA PRO A 3 11.12 -8.75 -13.77
C PRO A 3 11.45 -7.49 -14.56
N VAL A 4 10.69 -7.16 -15.61
CA VAL A 4 10.92 -5.96 -16.44
C VAL A 4 10.72 -4.68 -15.62
N ILE A 5 9.68 -4.65 -14.78
CA ILE A 5 9.43 -3.51 -13.89
C ILE A 5 10.50 -3.43 -12.79
N ILE A 6 10.86 -4.57 -12.20
CA ILE A 6 11.87 -4.63 -11.13
C ILE A 6 13.24 -4.17 -11.65
N ALA A 7 13.63 -4.53 -12.87
CA ALA A 7 14.85 -4.06 -13.50
C ALA A 7 14.93 -2.53 -13.61
N LYS A 8 13.80 -1.85 -13.88
CA LYS A 8 13.73 -0.38 -13.88
C LYS A 8 13.87 0.20 -12.48
N TYR A 9 13.23 -0.44 -11.49
CA TYR A 9 13.26 0.03 -10.11
C TYR A 9 14.66 -0.03 -9.48
N ARG A 10 15.50 -0.99 -9.87
CA ARG A 10 16.90 -1.08 -9.42
C ARG A 10 17.80 0.06 -9.93
N GLN A 11 17.36 0.83 -10.92
CA GLN A 11 18.20 1.87 -11.54
C GLN A 11 18.09 3.23 -10.86
N VAL A 12 17.13 3.42 -9.94
CA VAL A 12 16.81 4.73 -9.37
C VAL A 12 16.57 4.64 -7.87
N PRO A 13 16.95 5.68 -7.10
CA PRO A 13 16.56 5.78 -5.70
C PRO A 13 15.06 6.07 -5.58
N TRP A 14 14.49 5.75 -4.43
CA TRP A 14 13.07 5.91 -4.15
C TRP A 14 12.84 6.92 -3.04
N VAL A 15 11.92 7.86 -3.31
CA VAL A 15 11.46 8.84 -2.32
C VAL A 15 10.09 8.43 -1.81
N PHE A 16 9.99 8.22 -0.50
CA PHE A 16 8.76 7.87 0.20
C PHE A 16 8.26 9.07 1.00
N ALA A 17 7.13 9.65 0.59
CA ALA A 17 6.46 10.70 1.33
C ALA A 17 5.35 10.12 2.20
N VAL A 18 5.36 10.49 3.48
CA VAL A 18 4.37 10.04 4.47
C VAL A 18 3.51 11.24 4.85
N TYR A 19 2.20 11.06 4.68
CA TYR A 19 1.21 12.07 4.99
C TYR A 19 0.33 11.63 6.15
N ARG A 20 -0.16 12.61 6.90
CA ARG A 20 -1.30 12.48 7.81
C ARG A 20 -2.40 13.37 7.28
N ASP A 21 -3.45 12.74 6.81
CA ASP A 21 -4.51 13.39 6.04
C ASP A 21 -3.89 14.10 4.83
N ILE A 22 -3.91 15.44 4.81
CA ILE A 22 -3.32 16.27 3.74
C ILE A 22 -1.95 16.85 4.11
N ALA A 23 -1.49 16.63 5.35
CA ALA A 23 -0.26 17.23 5.86
C ALA A 23 0.93 16.28 5.64
N LEU A 24 1.98 16.77 4.97
CA LEU A 24 3.26 16.06 4.86
C LEU A 24 3.91 15.96 6.24
N GLN A 25 4.20 14.74 6.68
CA GLN A 25 4.86 14.50 7.96
C GLN A 25 6.36 14.29 7.79
N THR A 26 6.75 13.45 6.84
CA THR A 26 8.14 13.08 6.63
C THR A 26 8.39 12.55 5.22
N VAL A 27 9.64 12.65 4.79
CA VAL A 27 10.12 12.11 3.52
C VAL A 27 11.38 11.30 3.77
N TYR A 28 11.40 10.07 3.25
CA TYR A 28 12.56 9.18 3.28
C TYR A 28 13.11 8.92 1.88
N LEU A 29 14.42 8.82 1.78
CA LEU A 29 15.15 8.38 0.59
C LEU A 29 15.72 6.97 0.85
N LEU A 30 15.46 6.03 -0.06
CA LEU A 30 16.09 4.71 -0.07
C LEU A 30 16.86 4.54 -1.38
N GLU A 31 18.10 4.08 -1.27
CA GLU A 31 18.89 3.67 -2.42
C GLU A 31 18.41 2.30 -2.93
N PRO A 32 18.70 1.92 -4.20
CA PRO A 32 18.34 0.61 -4.73
C PRO A 32 18.79 -0.56 -3.84
N ALA A 33 19.97 -0.41 -3.21
CA ALA A 33 20.52 -1.42 -2.29
C ALA A 33 19.62 -1.66 -1.06
N ASP A 34 18.98 -0.62 -0.54
CA ASP A 34 18.07 -0.71 0.62
C ASP A 34 16.77 -1.46 0.27
N LEU A 35 16.40 -1.48 -1.01
CA LEU A 35 15.18 -2.14 -1.51
C LEU A 35 15.43 -3.51 -2.13
N GLU A 36 16.68 -3.94 -2.27
CA GLU A 36 17.05 -5.19 -2.95
C GLU A 36 16.40 -6.43 -2.32
N PHE A 37 16.20 -6.42 -0.99
CA PHE A 37 15.42 -7.43 -0.29
C PHE A 37 14.03 -7.65 -0.90
N TYR A 38 13.31 -6.58 -1.25
CA TYR A 38 11.99 -6.67 -1.85
C TYR A 38 12.05 -7.06 -3.32
N PHE A 39 13.00 -6.53 -4.08
CA PHE A 39 13.19 -6.86 -5.49
C PHE A 39 13.43 -8.36 -5.67
N THR A 40 14.40 -8.90 -4.92
CA THR A 40 14.70 -10.34 -4.92
C THR A 40 13.48 -11.18 -4.51
N LYS A 41 12.78 -10.78 -3.44
CA LYS A 41 11.58 -11.50 -2.98
C LYS A 41 10.46 -11.53 -4.03
N TRP A 42 10.24 -10.43 -4.75
CA TRP A 42 9.20 -10.36 -5.78
C TRP A 42 9.58 -11.11 -7.06
N GLU A 43 10.85 -11.08 -7.47
CA GLU A 43 11.32 -11.89 -8.60
C GLU A 43 11.17 -13.37 -8.31
N GLN A 44 11.63 -13.82 -7.14
CA GLN A 44 11.49 -15.22 -6.71
C GLN A 44 10.02 -15.64 -6.73
N LYS A 45 9.13 -14.84 -6.15
CA LYS A 45 7.69 -15.13 -6.16
C LYS A 45 7.12 -15.21 -7.58
N TRP A 46 7.51 -14.30 -8.47
CA TRP A 46 7.06 -14.31 -9.87
C TRP A 46 7.46 -15.61 -10.59
N HIS A 47 8.70 -16.08 -10.37
CA HIS A 47 9.17 -17.37 -10.90
C HIS A 47 8.43 -18.56 -10.28
N THR A 48 8.24 -18.58 -8.96
CA THR A 48 7.51 -19.66 -8.27
C THR A 48 6.05 -19.75 -8.72
N ASP A 49 5.40 -18.62 -9.00
CA ASP A 49 4.01 -18.59 -9.46
C ASP A 49 3.88 -18.86 -10.98
N GLY A 50 4.94 -19.31 -11.65
CA GLY A 50 4.91 -19.68 -13.08
C GLY A 50 4.86 -18.48 -14.04
N GLY A 51 5.48 -17.35 -13.66
CA GLY A 51 5.49 -16.14 -14.47
C GLY A 51 4.26 -15.24 -14.28
N LYS A 52 3.53 -15.43 -13.17
CA LYS A 52 2.34 -14.64 -12.87
C LYS A 52 2.70 -13.32 -12.21
N ASP A 53 2.22 -12.23 -12.80
CA ASP A 53 2.40 -10.88 -12.26
C ASP A 53 1.83 -10.72 -10.84
N ILE A 54 2.65 -10.19 -9.94
CA ILE A 54 2.24 -9.95 -8.55
C ILE A 54 1.42 -8.65 -8.50
N ASN A 55 0.20 -8.74 -7.96
CA ASN A 55 -0.68 -7.58 -7.83
C ASN A 55 -0.23 -6.69 -6.66
N ASN A 56 0.27 -5.50 -6.96
CA ASN A 56 0.50 -4.38 -6.02
C ASN A 56 1.16 -4.79 -4.68
N PRO A 57 2.34 -5.43 -4.71
CA PRO A 57 3.03 -5.78 -3.48
C PRO A 57 3.37 -4.52 -2.68
N LYS A 58 3.20 -4.57 -1.36
CA LYS A 58 3.35 -3.42 -0.47
C LYS A 58 4.69 -3.46 0.27
N ILE A 59 5.28 -2.28 0.47
CA ILE A 59 6.43 -2.07 1.34
C ILE A 59 5.92 -1.46 2.65
N PRO A 60 6.16 -2.09 3.83
CA PRO A 60 5.76 -1.55 5.12
C PRO A 60 6.53 -0.27 5.46
N ILE A 61 5.83 0.74 6.00
CA ILE A 61 6.45 2.00 6.45
C ILE A 61 7.56 1.79 7.50
N LYS A 62 7.43 0.78 8.36
CA LYS A 62 8.46 0.44 9.35
C LYS A 62 9.79 0.08 8.70
N TYR A 63 9.76 -0.57 7.54
CA TYR A 63 10.96 -0.89 6.78
C TYR A 63 11.59 0.38 6.22
N VAL A 64 10.78 1.25 5.61
CA VAL A 64 11.22 2.55 5.09
C VAL A 64 11.89 3.39 6.17
N MET A 65 11.30 3.44 7.37
CA MET A 65 11.88 4.18 8.50
C MET A 65 13.17 3.58 9.06
N ALA A 66 13.34 2.25 8.96
CA ALA A 66 14.51 1.56 9.52
C ALA A 66 15.72 1.57 8.57
N HIS A 67 15.48 1.55 7.26
CA HIS A 67 16.53 1.45 6.25
C HIS A 67 16.73 2.75 5.44
N GLY A 68 15.74 3.63 5.42
CA GLY A 68 15.79 4.87 4.66
C GLY A 68 16.47 6.01 5.41
N THR A 69 17.06 6.92 4.63
CA THR A 69 17.55 8.21 5.14
C THR A 69 16.40 9.22 5.18
N MET A 70 16.11 9.77 6.36
CA MET A 70 15.09 10.83 6.50
C MET A 70 15.64 12.14 5.94
N ILE A 71 15.00 12.68 4.90
CA ILE A 71 15.43 13.94 4.25
C ILE A 71 14.54 15.12 4.62
N HIS A 72 13.35 14.88 5.17
CA HIS A 72 12.44 15.94 5.62
C HIS A 72 11.53 15.47 6.75
N GLY A 73 11.15 16.41 7.62
CA GLY A 73 10.11 16.22 8.65
C GLY A 73 10.61 15.58 9.93
N THR A 74 9.68 14.95 10.66
CA THR A 74 9.95 14.24 11.93
C THR A 74 9.38 12.83 11.86
N ALA A 75 9.76 11.97 12.81
CA ALA A 75 9.25 10.61 12.86
C ALA A 75 7.70 10.61 12.79
N PRO A 76 7.11 9.88 11.84
CA PRO A 76 5.68 9.95 11.60
C PRO A 76 4.94 9.28 12.76
N ASP A 77 3.81 9.86 13.15
CA ASP A 77 2.91 9.20 14.10
C ASP A 77 2.29 7.99 13.41
N LEU A 78 2.61 6.78 13.88
CA LEU A 78 2.05 5.53 13.36
C LEU A 78 0.81 5.07 14.14
N SER A 79 0.35 5.86 15.11
CA SER A 79 -0.87 5.54 15.86
C SER A 79 -2.07 5.66 14.92
N ILE A 80 -2.58 4.51 14.49
CA ILE A 80 -3.89 4.42 13.85
C ILE A 80 -4.89 4.44 15.00
N LYS A 81 -5.68 5.52 15.11
CA LYS A 81 -6.93 5.46 15.88
C LYS A 81 -7.84 4.47 15.14
N ARG A 82 -7.69 3.18 15.43
CA ARG A 82 -8.67 2.18 15.00
C ARG A 82 -9.98 2.65 15.59
N LYS A 83 -10.91 3.14 14.76
CA LYS A 83 -12.32 3.07 15.13
C LYS A 83 -12.51 1.61 15.48
N LYS A 84 -12.75 1.30 16.77
CA LYS A 84 -13.28 0.00 17.15
C LYS A 84 -14.47 -0.16 16.20
N VAL A 85 -14.39 -1.11 15.29
CA VAL A 85 -15.59 -1.60 14.64
C VAL A 85 -16.39 -2.12 15.81
N VAL A 86 -17.31 -1.30 16.30
CA VAL A 86 -18.36 -1.77 17.18
C VAL A 86 -19.04 -2.79 16.30
N THR A 87 -18.74 -4.07 16.53
CA THR A 87 -19.43 -5.18 15.91
C THR A 87 -20.85 -5.10 16.43
N ASN A 88 -21.65 -4.23 15.83
CA ASN A 88 -23.08 -4.27 15.98
C ASN A 88 -23.48 -5.64 15.45
N LYS A 89 -23.78 -6.58 16.36
CA LYS A 89 -24.40 -7.89 16.07
C LYS A 89 -25.83 -7.76 15.53
N ARG A 90 -26.14 -6.66 14.85
CA ARG A 90 -27.38 -6.43 14.12
C ARG A 90 -26.96 -6.14 12.69
N LYS A 91 -27.01 -7.17 11.84
CA LYS A 91 -27.06 -6.98 10.38
C LYS A 91 -28.15 -5.95 10.13
N ALA A 92 -27.82 -4.76 9.63
CA ALA A 92 -28.82 -3.93 8.99
C ALA A 92 -29.25 -4.71 7.74
N LYS A 93 -30.45 -5.28 7.78
CA LYS A 93 -31.07 -5.91 6.61
C LYS A 93 -31.31 -4.77 5.63
N THR A 94 -30.62 -4.75 4.49
CA THR A 94 -30.91 -3.79 3.43
C THR A 94 -32.40 -3.86 3.13
N PRO A 95 -33.15 -2.74 3.19
CA PRO A 95 -34.55 -2.73 2.81
C PRO A 95 -34.70 -3.17 1.34
N PRO A 96 -35.77 -3.88 0.98
CA PRO A 96 -35.96 -4.37 -0.38
C PRO A 96 -36.07 -3.25 -1.44
N ASP A 97 -36.29 -2.00 -1.04
CA ASP A 97 -36.44 -0.82 -1.90
C ASP A 97 -35.15 -0.02 -2.13
N ALA A 98 -33.99 -0.51 -1.65
CA ALA A 98 -32.74 0.24 -1.71
C ALA A 98 -32.18 0.46 -3.14
N ALA A 99 -32.85 -0.08 -4.16
CA ALA A 99 -32.64 0.23 -5.57
C ALA A 99 -33.92 0.90 -6.11
N GLY A 100 -34.07 2.19 -5.83
CA GLY A 100 -35.21 3.03 -6.25
C GLY A 100 -35.25 3.31 -7.75
N PHE A 101 -35.43 2.27 -8.55
CA PHE A 101 -35.91 2.37 -9.93
C PHE A 101 -37.12 1.44 -10.04
N GLU A 102 -38.31 2.02 -10.09
CA GLU A 102 -39.47 1.27 -10.55
C GLU A 102 -39.34 1.06 -12.06
N PRO A 103 -39.69 -0.12 -12.59
CA PRO A 103 -39.68 -0.35 -14.03
C PRO A 103 -40.75 0.55 -14.69
N ASP A 104 -40.41 1.18 -15.81
CA ASP A 104 -41.36 1.96 -16.60
C ASP A 104 -42.56 1.08 -16.99
N GLU A 105 -43.78 1.55 -16.72
CA GLU A 105 -45.01 0.90 -17.16
C GLU A 105 -45.09 0.96 -18.70
N VAL A 106 -45.26 -0.21 -19.33
CA VAL A 106 -45.43 -0.39 -20.78
C VAL A 106 -46.85 -0.12 -21.25
#